data_AF-A0A382WMZ9-F1
#
_entry.id   AF-A0A382WMZ9-F1
#
_cell.length_a   1.000
_cell.length_b   1.000
_cell.length_c   1.000
_cell.angle_alpha   90.00
_cell.angle_beta   90.00
_cell.angle_gamma   90.00
#
_symmetry.space_group_name_H-M   'P 1'
#
loop_
_entity.id
_entity.type
_entity.pdbx_description
1 polymer ?
#
loop_
_entity_poly.entity_id
_entity_poly.type
_entity_poly.pdbx_seq_one_letter_code
_entity_poly.pdbx_strand_id
1 'polypeptide(L)' 'MNNYVIVKYKSKQFKVGVGDIIDVDKIDSDIGDFIKLDDVLFLF' A
#
# COMPACT_ATOMS: atom_id res chain seq x y z
N MET A 1 -9.50 11.86 -13.62
CA MET A 1 -8.31 11.04 -13.31
C MET A 1 -8.49 10.58 -11.89
N ASN A 2 -8.29 9.29 -11.60
CA ASN A 2 -8.40 8.78 -10.24
C ASN A 2 -7.09 9.02 -9.50
N ASN A 3 -7.19 9.51 -8.27
CA ASN A 3 -6.04 9.74 -7.41
C ASN A 3 -5.33 8.41 -7.13
N TYR A 4 -4.00 8.43 -7.10
CA TYR A 4 -3.20 7.26 -6.76
C TYR A 4 -1.96 7.64 -5.97
N VAL A 5 -1.44 6.67 -5.23
CA VAL A 5 -0.19 6.78 -4.48
C VAL A 5 0.81 5.75 -4.97
N ILE A 6 2.10 6.08 -4.86
CA ILE A 6 3.16 5.08 -4.87
C ILE A 6 3.62 4.90 -3.44
N VAL A 7 3.43 3.70 -2.89
CA VAL A 7 3.86 3.34 -1.54
C VAL A 7 4.96 2.31 -1.62
N LYS A 8 5.90 2.36 -0.68
CA LYS A 8 6.92 1.34 -0.50
C LYS A 8 6.58 0.48 0.71
N TYR A 9 6.66 -0.83 0.51
CA TYR A 9 6.60 -1.79 1.60
C TYR A 9 7.76 -2.77 1.44
N LYS A 10 8.61 -2.84 2.48
CA LYS A 10 9.90 -3.55 2.46
C LYS A 10 10.74 -3.15 1.23
N SER A 11 11.03 -4.09 0.34
CA SER A 11 11.90 -3.90 -0.82
C SER A 11 11.14 -3.63 -2.12
N LYS A 12 9.81 -3.45 -2.07
CA LYS A 12 8.94 -3.29 -3.24
C LYS A 12 8.16 -1.99 -3.20
N GLN A 13 7.84 -1.46 -4.38
CA GLN A 13 7.00 -0.29 -4.56
C GLN A 13 5.70 -0.70 -5.26
N PHE A 14 4.60 -0.10 -4.84
CA PHE A 14 3.27 -0.43 -5.32
C PHE A 14 2.55 0.86 -5.71
N LYS A 15 1.94 0.85 -6.89
CA LYS A 15 0.98 1.88 -7.29
C LYS A 15 -0.40 1.45 -6.80
N VAL A 16 -1.06 2.27 -6.00
CA VAL A 16 -2.32 1.93 -5.34
C VAL A 16 -3.31 3.08 -5.47
N GLY A 17 -4.52 2.78 -5.93
CA GLY A 17 -5.70 3.62 -5.86
C GLY A 17 -6.68 3.14 -4.79
N VAL A 18 -7.74 3.92 -4.55
CA VAL A 18 -8.80 3.53 -3.60
C VAL A 18 -9.55 2.30 -4.12
N GLY A 19 -9.55 1.22 -3.33
CA GLY A 19 -10.24 -0.04 -3.65
C GLY A 19 -9.36 -1.10 -4.31
N ASP A 20 -8.09 -0.80 -4.60
CA ASP A 20 -7.16 -1.78 -5.15
C ASP A 20 -6.80 -2.85 -4.10
N ILE A 21 -6.65 -4.09 -4.56
CA ILE A 21 -6.14 -5.22 -3.78
C ILE A 21 -4.74 -5.54 -4.31
N ILE A 22 -3.77 -5.64 -3.41
CA ILE A 22 -2.37 -5.91 -3.75
C ILE A 22 -1.85 -7.11 -2.96
N ASP A 23 -1.05 -7.95 -3.63
CA ASP A 23 -0.28 -9.00 -2.96
C ASP A 23 1.05 -8.42 -2.48
N VAL A 24 1.27 -8.51 -1.17
CA VAL A 24 2.46 -7.98 -0.50
C VAL A 24 3.17 -9.09 0.25
N ASP A 25 4.42 -8.82 0.63
CA ASP A 25 5.15 -9.74 1.50
C ASP A 25 4.47 -9.81 2.89
N LYS A 26 4.67 -10.91 3.63
CA LYS A 26 4.02 -11.16 4.93
C LYS A 26 4.05 -9.95 5.87
N ILE A 27 2.88 -9.61 6.41
CA ILE A 27 2.67 -8.62 7.48
C ILE A 27 2.40 -9.37 8.79
N ASP A 28 2.91 -8.85 9.90
CA ASP A 28 2.63 -9.36 11.24
C ASP A 28 1.42 -8.62 11.82
N SER A 29 0.22 -9.07 11.44
CA SER A 29 -1.07 -8.51 11.82
C SER A 29 -2.14 -9.59 11.70
N ASP A 30 -3.26 -9.44 12.39
CA ASP A 30 -4.39 -10.36 12.27
C ASP A 30 -5.26 -10.02 11.04
N ILE A 31 -5.99 -11.02 10.55
CA ILE A 31 -6.90 -10.85 9.42
C ILE A 31 -8.03 -9.90 9.83
N GLY A 32 -8.23 -8.84 9.05
CA GLY A 32 -9.25 -7.81 9.30
C GLY A 32 -8.69 -6.55 9.97
N ASP A 33 -7.42 -6.54 10.36
CA ASP A 33 -6.76 -5.35 10.89
C ASP A 33 -6.62 -4.26 9.84
N PHE A 34 -6.70 -3.01 10.31
CA PHE A 34 -6.35 -1.84 9.54
C PHE A 34 -4.88 -1.49 9.77
N ILE A 35 -4.11 -1.52 8.69
CA ILE A 35 -2.69 -1.17 8.70
C ILE A 35 -2.44 0.15 7.98
N LYS A 36 -1.38 0.86 8.37
CA LYS A 36 -0.92 2.08 7.70
C LYS A 36 0.44 1.83 7.07
N LEU A 37 0.61 2.30 5.83
CA LEU A 37 1.90 2.34 5.15
C LEU A 37 2.40 3.79 5.16
N ASP A 38 3.50 4.04 5.87
CA ASP A 38 4.04 5.40 6.06
C ASP A 38 5.01 5.84 4.95
N ASP A 39 5.64 4.90 4.24
CA ASP A 39 6.62 5.20 3.18
C ASP A 39 5.90 5.49 1.85
N VAL A 40 5.36 6.71 1.74
CA VAL A 40 4.69 7.22 0.54
C VAL A 40 5.71 7.98 -0.31
N LEU A 41 5.98 7.44 -1.50
CA LEU A 41 6.97 8.00 -2.43
C LEU A 41 6.38 9.04 -3.37
N PHE A 42 5.08 8.95 -3.66
CA PHE A 42 4.39 9.84 -4.59
C PHE A 42 2.89 9.86 -4.32
N LEU A 43 2.25 11.01 -4.55
CA LEU A 43 0.82 11.24 -4.43
C LEU A 43 0.34 12.07 -5.64
N PHE A 44 -0.73 11.61 -6.29
CA PHE A 44 -1.41 12.30 -7.38
C PHE A 44 -2.92 12.29 -7.20
#